data_AF-A0A353PEY7-F1
#
_entry.id   AF-A0A353PEY7-F1
#
_cell.length_a   1.000
_cell.length_b   1.000
_cell.length_c   1.000
_cell.angle_alpha   90.00
_cell.angle_beta   90.00
_cell.angle_gamma   90.00
#
_symmetry.space_group_name_H-M   'P 1'
#
loop_
_entity.id
_entity.type
_entity.pdbx_description
1 polymer ?
#
loop_
_entity_poly.entity_id
_entity_poly.type
_entity_poly.pdbx_seq_one_letter_code
_entity_poly.pdbx_strand_id
1 'polypeptide(L)'
;MTAVCTGWKNAVIGEPKAWADAYKRELLESLVRAGVGTEAALRNGVARLKARKRDFLPNPDAFAELCFDGEALGIPDSDAAYRMAVDWPRLPEAERHPAVLAALRQLDSWQWRRLDEETARKRFHAVWGKVVDRVRAEGLDWLPALPPQLPYQPPGQAASQEQARAVLDEILAADAGS
;
A
#
# COMPACT_ATOMS: atom_id res chain seq x y z
N MET A 1 3.60 28.89 21.33
CA MET A 1 3.75 27.43 21.47
C MET A 1 2.63 26.92 22.36
N THR A 2 1.66 26.18 21.82
CA THR A 2 0.67 25.48 22.65
C THR A 2 1.28 24.16 23.11
N ALA A 3 1.45 23.98 24.42
CA ALA A 3 1.93 22.74 25.01
C ALA A 3 0.91 21.62 24.73
N VAL A 4 1.39 20.45 24.29
CA VAL A 4 0.59 19.24 24.05
C VAL A 4 0.88 18.27 25.19
N CYS A 5 -0.16 17.59 25.69
CA CYS A 5 -0.05 16.59 26.76
C CYS A 5 0.68 17.08 28.02
N THR A 6 0.22 18.17 28.65
CA THR A 6 0.91 18.80 29.79
C THR A 6 1.07 17.91 31.03
N GLY A 7 0.30 16.82 31.14
CA GLY A 7 0.33 15.89 32.26
C GLY A 7 1.49 14.90 32.26
N TRP A 8 2.30 14.83 31.20
CA TRP A 8 3.36 13.81 31.05
C TRP A 8 4.36 13.78 32.22
N LYS A 9 4.66 14.94 32.82
CA LYS A 9 5.60 15.05 33.95
C LYS A 9 5.13 14.28 35.19
N ASN A 10 3.82 14.10 35.35
CA ASN A 10 3.23 13.38 36.48
C ASN A 10 3.17 11.85 36.25
N ALA A 11 3.46 11.38 35.05
CA ALA A 11 3.47 9.96 34.69
C ALA A 11 4.86 9.32 34.75
N VAL A 12 5.90 10.10 35.07
CA VAL A 12 7.28 9.63 35.08
C VAL A 12 7.63 8.96 36.40
N ILE A 13 8.25 7.78 36.32
CA ILE A 13 8.93 7.13 37.44
C ILE A 13 10.43 7.45 37.32
N GLY A 14 11.00 8.11 38.33
CA GLY A 14 12.42 8.52 38.34
C GLY A 14 12.66 9.95 37.88
N GLU A 15 13.86 10.25 37.37
CA GLU A 15 14.24 11.60 36.98
C GLU A 15 13.55 12.03 35.66
N PRO A 16 12.77 13.13 35.64
CA PRO A 16 12.03 13.57 34.47
C PRO A 16 12.89 13.79 33.21
N LYS A 17 14.13 14.25 33.39
CA LYS A 17 15.06 14.49 32.29
C LYS A 17 15.51 13.19 31.65
N ALA A 18 15.95 12.22 32.46
CA ALA A 18 16.37 10.91 31.98
C ALA A 18 15.24 10.17 31.25
N TRP A 19 14.01 10.24 31.78
CA TRP A 19 12.84 9.68 31.12
C TRP A 19 12.57 10.35 29.77
N ALA A 20 12.62 11.69 29.71
CA ALA A 20 12.38 12.43 28.47
C ALA A 20 13.43 12.12 27.40
N ASP A 21 14.69 11.92 27.80
CA ASP A 21 15.76 11.57 26.87
C ASP A 21 15.63 10.13 26.36
N ALA A 22 15.21 9.19 27.21
CA ALA A 22 14.84 7.83 26.77
C ALA A 22 13.65 7.85 25.80
N TYR A 23 12.59 8.60 26.14
CA TYR A 23 11.42 8.75 25.28
C TYR A 23 11.76 9.33 23.92
N LYS A 24 12.60 10.37 23.84
CA LYS A 24 13.04 10.95 22.56
C LYS A 24 13.81 9.94 21.70
N ARG A 25 14.67 9.12 22.31
CA ARG A 25 15.42 8.09 21.60
C ARG A 25 14.48 7.03 21.02
N GLU A 26 13.59 6.49 21.84
CA GLU A 26 12.59 5.51 21.40
C GLU A 26 11.65 6.11 20.34
N LEU A 27 11.24 7.37 20.51
CA LEU A 27 10.45 8.10 19.53
C LEU A 27 11.17 8.23 18.19
N LEU A 28 12.47 8.58 18.20
CA LEU A 28 13.25 8.66 16.98
C LEU A 28 13.31 7.29 16.29
N GLU A 29 13.56 6.21 17.04
CA GLU A 29 13.56 4.84 16.50
C GLU A 29 12.20 4.45 15.91
N SER A 30 11.09 4.75 16.59
CA SER A 30 9.74 4.50 16.10
C SER A 30 9.42 5.32 14.84
N LEU A 31 9.82 6.60 14.78
CA LEU A 31 9.63 7.45 13.61
C LEU A 31 10.41 6.92 12.40
N VAL A 32 11.67 6.52 12.60
CA VAL A 32 12.49 5.91 11.54
C VAL A 32 11.87 4.59 11.07
N ARG A 33 11.44 3.73 11.99
CA ARG A 33 10.77 2.47 11.66
C ARG A 33 9.47 2.66 10.88
N ALA A 34 8.70 3.69 11.24
CA ALA A 34 7.47 4.08 10.56
C ALA A 34 7.73 4.94 9.30
N GLY A 35 9.01 5.18 8.95
CA GLY A 35 9.43 5.99 7.80
C GLY A 35 8.93 7.44 7.79
N VAL A 36 8.72 8.01 8.98
CA VAL A 36 8.37 9.42 9.16
C VAL A 36 9.62 10.27 8.94
N GLY A 37 9.87 10.63 7.67
CA GLY A 37 11.05 11.41 7.26
C GLY A 37 10.79 12.90 7.02
N THR A 38 9.53 13.36 7.03
CA THR A 38 9.17 14.73 6.63
C THR A 38 8.61 15.55 7.77
N GLU A 39 8.88 16.86 7.76
CA GLU A 39 8.30 17.79 8.74
C GLU A 39 6.76 17.84 8.63
N ALA A 40 6.21 17.67 7.42
CA ALA A 40 4.77 17.64 7.19
C ALA A 40 4.09 16.47 7.94
N ALA A 41 4.68 15.27 7.88
CA ALA A 41 4.18 14.10 8.60
C ALA A 41 4.24 14.30 10.13
N LEU A 42 5.31 14.91 10.64
CA LEU A 42 5.42 15.27 12.06
C LEU A 42 4.33 16.28 12.48
N ARG A 43 4.12 17.34 11.69
CA ARG A 43 3.08 18.34 11.96
C ARG A 43 1.67 17.72 11.94
N ASN A 44 1.43 16.79 11.01
CA ASN A 44 0.18 16.02 10.94
C ASN A 44 -0.03 15.21 12.23
N GLY A 45 0.98 14.44 12.66
CA GLY A 45 0.92 13.67 13.90
C GLY A 45 0.64 14.54 15.13
N VAL A 46 1.26 15.71 15.23
CA VAL A 46 0.97 16.69 16.29
C VAL A 46 -0.47 17.21 16.21
N ALA A 47 -0.97 17.53 15.01
CA ALA A 47 -2.35 18.01 14.82
C ALA A 47 -3.38 16.94 15.24
N ARG A 48 -3.19 15.68 14.83
CA ARG A 48 -4.03 14.54 15.21
C ARG A 48 -3.93 14.25 16.71
N LEU A 49 -2.74 14.37 17.30
CA LEU A 49 -2.57 14.23 18.75
C LEU A 49 -3.35 15.29 19.52
N LYS A 50 -3.31 16.55 19.07
CA LYS A 50 -4.10 17.66 19.66
C LYS A 50 -5.60 17.39 19.54
N ALA A 51 -6.06 16.90 18.39
CA ALA A 51 -7.47 16.56 18.18
C ALA A 51 -7.97 15.47 19.15
N ARG A 52 -7.09 14.55 19.56
CA ARG A 52 -7.41 13.50 20.54
C ARG A 52 -7.50 14.00 21.99
N LYS A 53 -7.12 15.25 22.29
CA LYS A 53 -7.23 15.90 23.62
C LYS A 53 -6.70 15.04 24.79
N ARG A 54 -5.57 14.34 24.58
CA ARG A 54 -4.95 13.51 25.62
C ARG A 54 -4.05 14.35 26.53
N ASP A 55 -4.10 14.08 27.83
CA ASP A 55 -3.25 14.73 28.83
C ASP A 55 -1.83 14.17 28.90
N PHE A 56 -1.65 12.92 28.47
CA PHE A 56 -0.38 12.20 28.50
C PHE A 56 0.15 11.92 27.10
N LEU A 57 1.48 11.92 26.98
CA LEU A 57 2.15 11.53 25.74
C LEU A 57 1.77 10.09 25.38
N PRO A 58 1.46 9.80 24.10
CA PRO A 58 1.34 8.43 23.64
C PRO A 58 2.70 7.72 23.74
N ASN A 59 2.69 6.38 23.69
CA ASN A 59 3.93 5.66 23.45
C ASN A 59 4.53 6.07 22.08
N PRO A 60 5.86 5.96 21.91
CA PRO A 60 6.58 6.27 20.68
C PRO A 60 5.92 5.72 19.40
N ASP A 61 5.58 4.43 19.38
CA ASP A 61 4.99 3.76 18.21
C ASP A 61 3.60 4.34 17.87
N ALA A 62 2.73 4.59 18.84
CA ALA A 62 1.41 5.17 18.55
C ALA A 62 1.50 6.63 18.09
N PHE A 63 2.56 7.37 18.45
CA PHE A 63 2.80 8.68 17.86
C PHE A 63 3.28 8.55 16.41
N ALA A 64 4.19 7.63 16.13
CA ALA A 64 4.67 7.39 14.77
C ALA A 64 3.51 7.01 13.82
N GLU A 65 2.56 6.20 14.29
CA GLU A 65 1.31 5.91 13.57
C GLU A 65 0.43 7.14 13.32
N LEU A 66 0.43 8.11 14.23
CA LEU A 66 -0.30 9.36 14.03
C LEU A 66 0.33 10.23 12.94
N CYS A 67 1.65 10.16 12.77
CA CYS A 67 2.37 10.89 11.74
C CYS A 67 2.12 10.35 10.33
N PHE A 68 1.70 9.08 10.20
CA PHE A 68 1.36 8.52 8.91
C PHE A 68 -0.04 8.95 8.46
N ASP A 69 -0.11 9.49 7.25
CA ASP A 69 -1.34 9.88 6.57
C ASP A 69 -1.43 9.14 5.23
N GLY A 70 -2.03 7.95 5.27
CA GLY A 70 -2.23 7.13 4.07
C GLY A 70 -3.16 7.80 3.06
N GLU A 71 -4.16 8.55 3.53
CA GLU A 71 -5.11 9.27 2.67
C GLU A 71 -4.41 10.38 1.88
N ALA A 72 -3.52 11.15 2.53
CA ALA A 72 -2.71 12.16 1.86
C ALA A 72 -1.75 11.57 0.80
N LEU A 73 -1.35 10.30 0.97
CA LEU A 73 -0.54 9.55 0.01
C LEU A 73 -1.39 8.83 -1.06
N GLY A 74 -2.71 8.97 -1.03
CA GLY A 74 -3.63 8.27 -1.93
C GLY A 74 -3.74 6.76 -1.68
N ILE A 75 -3.15 6.25 -0.59
CA ILE A 75 -3.17 4.84 -0.23
C ILE A 75 -4.58 4.47 0.23
N PRO A 76 -5.27 3.52 -0.45
CA PRO A 76 -6.59 3.09 -0.03
C PRO A 76 -6.57 2.42 1.35
N ASP A 77 -7.67 2.50 2.09
CA ASP A 77 -7.82 1.69 3.29
C ASP A 77 -7.81 0.19 2.96
N SER A 78 -7.67 -0.65 3.98
CA SER A 78 -7.52 -2.10 3.83
C SER A 78 -8.67 -2.77 3.08
N ASP A 79 -9.92 -2.32 3.29
CA ASP A 79 -11.12 -2.91 2.70
C ASP A 79 -11.37 -2.38 1.29
N ALA A 80 -11.08 -1.10 1.04
CA ALA A 80 -11.05 -0.51 -0.29
C ALA A 80 -9.97 -1.16 -1.15
N ALA A 81 -8.77 -1.41 -0.60
CA ALA A 81 -7.69 -2.11 -1.27
C ALA A 81 -8.08 -3.56 -1.63
N TYR A 82 -8.76 -4.27 -0.72
CA TYR A 82 -9.25 -5.62 -0.99
C TYR A 82 -10.28 -5.65 -2.11
N ARG A 83 -11.30 -4.77 -2.07
CA ARG A 83 -12.30 -4.65 -3.14
C ARG A 83 -11.63 -4.33 -4.48
N MET A 84 -10.69 -3.38 -4.49
CA MET A 84 -9.91 -3.04 -5.67
C MET A 84 -9.12 -4.23 -6.21
N ALA A 85 -8.54 -5.06 -5.34
CA ALA A 85 -7.79 -6.24 -5.73
C ALA A 85 -8.68 -7.32 -6.36
N VAL A 86 -9.89 -7.52 -5.83
CA VAL A 86 -10.89 -8.46 -6.37
C VAL A 86 -11.36 -7.99 -7.75
N ASP A 87 -11.70 -6.70 -7.88
CA ASP A 87 -12.23 -6.12 -9.12
C ASP A 87 -11.15 -5.67 -10.11
N TRP A 88 -9.86 -5.88 -9.79
CA TRP A 88 -8.71 -5.42 -10.56
C TRP A 88 -8.84 -5.60 -12.09
N PRO A 89 -9.28 -6.77 -12.62
CA PRO A 89 -9.41 -6.96 -14.07
C PRO A 89 -10.48 -6.08 -14.71
N ARG A 90 -11.51 -5.69 -13.95
CA ARG A 90 -12.69 -4.94 -14.42
C ARG A 90 -12.54 -3.43 -14.22
N LEU A 91 -11.69 -3.01 -13.27
CA LEU A 91 -11.49 -1.60 -12.97
C LEU A 91 -10.80 -0.88 -14.13
N PRO A 92 -11.24 0.34 -14.48
CA PRO A 92 -10.51 1.21 -15.40
C PRO A 92 -9.17 1.63 -14.80
N GLU A 93 -8.20 1.98 -15.64
CA GLU A 93 -6.85 2.36 -15.20
C GLU A 93 -6.84 3.49 -14.16
N ALA A 94 -7.72 4.49 -14.32
CA ALA A 94 -7.82 5.64 -13.42
C ALA A 94 -8.27 5.29 -11.98
N GLU A 95 -8.91 4.14 -11.78
CA GLU A 95 -9.39 3.68 -10.46
C GLU A 95 -8.40 2.71 -9.80
N ARG A 96 -7.33 2.32 -10.50
CA ARG A 96 -6.33 1.37 -9.99
C ARG A 96 -5.25 2.10 -9.19
N HIS A 97 -4.88 1.52 -8.06
CA HIS A 97 -3.79 2.06 -7.24
C HIS A 97 -2.50 1.21 -7.37
N PRO A 98 -1.32 1.82 -7.62
CA PRO A 98 -0.04 1.10 -7.74
C PRO A 98 0.30 0.21 -6.53
N ALA A 99 -0.01 0.65 -5.32
CA ALA A 99 0.18 -0.16 -4.11
C ALA A 99 -0.66 -1.46 -4.11
N VAL A 100 -1.89 -1.43 -4.66
CA VAL A 100 -2.73 -2.63 -4.76
C VAL A 100 -2.13 -3.60 -5.77
N LEU A 101 -1.56 -3.10 -6.87
CA LEU A 101 -0.79 -3.92 -7.80
C LEU A 101 0.44 -4.55 -7.11
N ALA A 102 1.15 -3.80 -6.26
CA ALA A 102 2.29 -4.33 -5.51
C ALA A 102 1.89 -5.47 -4.57
N ALA A 103 0.72 -5.37 -3.93
CA ALA A 103 0.16 -6.44 -3.10
C ALA A 103 -0.24 -7.66 -3.96
N LEU A 104 -0.92 -7.43 -5.08
CA LEU A 104 -1.30 -8.49 -6.01
C LEU A 104 -0.09 -9.25 -6.58
N ARG A 105 1.03 -8.57 -6.85
CA ARG A 105 2.27 -9.20 -7.33
C ARG A 105 2.95 -10.09 -6.29
N GLN A 106 2.70 -9.87 -5.00
CA GLN A 106 3.20 -10.72 -3.92
C GLN A 106 2.28 -11.91 -3.64
N LEU A 107 1.05 -11.86 -4.15
CA LEU A 107 0.09 -12.95 -4.08
C LEU A 107 0.24 -13.85 -5.32
N ASP A 108 0.09 -15.15 -5.13
CA ASP A 108 -0.20 -16.04 -6.25
C ASP A 108 -1.65 -15.77 -6.70
N SER A 109 -1.78 -14.96 -7.76
CA SER A 109 -3.09 -14.50 -8.28
C SER A 109 -4.04 -15.65 -8.65
N TRP A 110 -3.52 -16.81 -9.05
CA TRP A 110 -4.34 -17.95 -9.44
C TRP A 110 -4.82 -18.70 -8.20
N GLN A 111 -3.92 -19.00 -7.26
CA GLN A 111 -4.31 -19.69 -6.03
C GLN A 111 -5.24 -18.82 -5.19
N TRP A 112 -4.93 -17.53 -5.06
CA TRP A 112 -5.70 -16.59 -4.24
C TRP A 112 -7.16 -16.48 -4.69
N ARG A 113 -7.41 -16.45 -6.00
CA ARG A 113 -8.78 -16.40 -6.56
C ARG A 113 -9.59 -17.67 -6.37
N ARG A 114 -8.95 -18.80 -6.02
CA ARG A 114 -9.61 -20.08 -5.77
C ARG A 114 -9.92 -20.33 -4.29
N LEU A 115 -9.44 -19.45 -3.40
CA LEU A 115 -9.75 -19.53 -1.98
C LEU A 115 -11.19 -19.05 -1.73
N ASP A 116 -11.76 -19.47 -0.61
CA ASP A 116 -12.96 -18.86 -0.08
C ASP A 116 -12.70 -17.39 0.31
N GLU A 117 -13.77 -16.60 0.39
CA GLU A 117 -13.65 -15.15 0.62
C GLU A 117 -12.92 -14.83 1.93
N GLU A 118 -13.19 -15.55 3.02
CA GLU A 118 -12.59 -15.28 4.32
C GLU A 118 -11.07 -15.50 4.28
N THR A 119 -10.64 -16.65 3.74
CA THR A 119 -9.22 -16.98 3.60
C THR A 119 -8.51 -16.05 2.62
N ALA A 120 -9.15 -15.72 1.49
CA ALA A 120 -8.63 -14.79 0.50
C ALA A 120 -8.42 -13.39 1.10
N ARG A 121 -9.40 -12.89 1.84
CA ARG A 121 -9.37 -11.59 2.52
C ARG A 121 -8.27 -11.55 3.57
N LYS A 122 -8.17 -12.57 4.42
CA LYS A 122 -7.13 -12.66 5.46
C LYS A 122 -5.72 -12.67 4.86
N ARG A 123 -5.49 -13.45 3.80
CA ARG A 123 -4.19 -13.47 3.10
C ARG A 123 -3.89 -12.11 2.45
N PHE A 124 -4.88 -11.49 1.83
CA PHE A 124 -4.71 -10.17 1.23
C PHE A 124 -4.31 -9.13 2.26
N HIS A 125 -5.02 -9.02 3.40
CA HIS A 125 -4.68 -8.04 4.44
C HIS A 125 -3.29 -8.24 5.01
N ALA A 126 -2.82 -9.49 5.16
CA ALA A 126 -1.46 -9.76 5.61
C ALA A 126 -0.40 -9.26 4.63
N VAL A 127 -0.64 -9.37 3.32
CA VAL A 127 0.26 -8.84 2.28
C VAL A 127 0.13 -7.32 2.17
N TRP A 128 -1.10 -6.79 2.25
CA TRP A 128 -1.38 -5.36 2.22
C TRP A 128 -0.66 -4.62 3.34
N GLY A 129 -0.68 -5.16 4.57
CA GLY A 129 0.07 -4.60 5.70
C GLY A 129 1.56 -4.42 5.38
N LYS A 130 2.21 -5.45 4.80
CA LYS A 130 3.62 -5.37 4.39
C LYS A 130 3.88 -4.32 3.32
N VAL A 131 2.95 -4.15 2.38
CA VAL A 131 3.04 -3.09 1.35
C VAL A 131 2.93 -1.72 1.98
N VAL A 132 1.97 -1.51 2.89
CA VAL A 132 1.81 -0.24 3.61
C VAL A 132 3.02 0.06 4.49
N ASP A 133 3.56 -0.94 5.19
CA ASP A 133 4.79 -0.80 5.98
C ASP A 133 5.98 -0.40 5.11
N ARG A 134 6.08 -0.95 3.90
CA ARG A 134 7.12 -0.57 2.95
C ARG A 134 6.91 0.82 2.37
N VAL A 135 5.67 1.19 2.04
CA VAL A 135 5.33 2.56 1.60
C VAL A 135 5.65 3.56 2.70
N ARG A 136 5.41 3.20 3.96
CA ARG A 136 5.81 3.99 5.13
C ARG A 136 7.33 4.20 5.14
N ALA A 137 8.10 3.12 5.09
CA ALA A 137 9.56 3.15 5.20
C ALA A 137 10.29 3.80 4.00
N GLU A 138 9.87 3.48 2.77
CA GLU A 138 10.59 3.82 1.53
C GLU A 138 9.86 4.86 0.66
N GLY A 139 8.62 5.24 1.00
CA GLY A 139 7.79 6.10 0.14
C GLY A 139 7.14 5.34 -1.02
N LEU A 140 6.72 6.08 -2.06
CA LEU A 140 5.96 5.55 -3.21
C LEU A 140 6.83 5.16 -4.42
N ASP A 141 8.12 5.53 -4.44
CA ASP A 141 8.96 5.44 -5.64
C ASP A 141 9.21 4.01 -6.12
N TRP A 142 9.14 3.02 -5.22
CA TRP A 142 9.31 1.61 -5.55
C TRP A 142 8.05 0.96 -6.13
N LEU A 143 6.91 1.65 -6.07
CA LEU A 143 5.63 1.08 -6.50
C LEU A 143 5.64 0.76 -8.00
N PRO A 144 5.02 -0.35 -8.39
CA PRO A 144 5.02 -0.75 -9.78
C PRO A 144 4.20 0.21 -10.65
N ALA A 145 4.71 0.53 -11.83
CA ALA A 145 3.90 1.18 -12.85
C ALA A 145 2.66 0.33 -13.16
N LEU A 146 1.51 1.00 -13.28
CA LEU A 146 0.27 0.34 -13.67
C LEU A 146 0.41 -0.14 -15.11
N PRO A 147 0.05 -1.40 -15.41
CA PRO A 147 0.05 -1.87 -16.79
C PRO A 147 -1.01 -1.10 -17.57
N PRO A 148 -0.70 -0.65 -18.79
CA PRO A 148 -1.68 0.04 -19.63
C PRO A 148 -2.87 -0.89 -19.84
N GLN A 149 -4.08 -0.32 -19.80
CA GLN A 149 -5.26 -1.09 -20.11
C GLN A 149 -5.22 -1.49 -21.60
N LEU A 150 -5.12 -2.79 -21.87
CA LEU A 150 -5.19 -3.27 -23.26
C LEU A 150 -6.53 -2.84 -23.85
N PRO A 151 -6.55 -2.20 -25.03
CA PRO A 151 -7.80 -1.90 -25.70
C PRO A 151 -8.56 -3.21 -25.89
N TYR A 152 -9.87 -3.16 -25.61
CA TYR A 152 -10.73 -4.33 -25.82
C TYR A 152 -10.63 -4.74 -27.29
N GLN A 153 -10.03 -5.90 -27.53
CA GLN A 153 -10.05 -6.53 -28.82
C GLN A 153 -11.29 -7.44 -28.82
N PRO A 154 -12.35 -7.12 -29.58
CA PRO A 154 -13.48 -8.04 -29.70
C PRO A 154 -12.95 -9.40 -30.17
N PRO A 155 -13.58 -10.52 -29.76
CA PRO A 155 -13.24 -11.80 -30.34
C PRO A 155 -13.27 -11.65 -31.85
N GLY A 156 -12.13 -11.90 -32.51
CA GLY A 156 -12.08 -11.86 -33.96
C GLY A 156 -13.16 -12.79 -34.51
N GLN A 157 -13.76 -12.43 -35.65
CA GLN A 157 -14.58 -13.41 -36.37
C GLN A 157 -13.72 -14.65 -36.60
N ALA A 158 -14.23 -15.82 -36.21
CA ALA A 158 -13.52 -17.07 -36.45
C ALA A 158 -13.19 -17.12 -37.96
N ALA A 159 -11.89 -17.15 -38.27
CA ALA A 159 -11.45 -17.28 -39.66
C ALA A 159 -12.11 -18.54 -40.24
N SER A 160 -12.59 -18.45 -41.47
CA SER A 160 -13.07 -19.65 -42.14
C SER A 160 -11.93 -20.67 -42.24
N GLN A 161 -12.28 -21.95 -42.34
CA GLN A 161 -11.26 -23.01 -42.40
C GLN A 161 -10.31 -22.83 -43.60
N GLU A 162 -10.78 -22.22 -44.69
CA GLU A 162 -9.97 -21.84 -45.85
C GLU A 162 -9.01 -20.68 -45.53
N GLN A 163 -9.48 -19.65 -44.83
CA GLN A 163 -8.62 -18.53 -44.42
C GLN A 163 -7.53 -18.97 -43.45
N ALA A 164 -7.86 -19.86 -42.51
CA ALA A 164 -6.89 -20.44 -41.58
C ALA A 164 -5.83 -21.30 -42.31
N ARG A 165 -6.25 -22.07 -43.33
CA ARG A 165 -5.32 -22.85 -44.17
C ARG A 165 -4.40 -21.97 -45.00
N ALA A 166 -4.91 -20.93 -45.64
CA ALA A 166 -4.10 -20.01 -46.45
C ALA A 166 -3.00 -19.32 -45.62
N VAL A 167 -3.34 -18.85 -44.41
CA VAL A 167 -2.36 -18.24 -43.50
C VAL A 167 -1.33 -19.27 -43.00
N LEU A 168 -1.75 -20.50 -42.74
CA LEU A 168 -0.83 -21.58 -42.34
C LEU A 168 0.16 -21.91 -43.47
N ASP A 169 -0.33 -21.99 -44.71
CA ASP A 169 0.51 -22.24 -45.88
C ASP A 169 1.51 -21.09 -46.12
N GLU A 170 1.12 -19.83 -45.89
CA GLU A 170 2.03 -18.67 -45.94
C GLU A 170 3.13 -18.74 -44.88
N ILE A 171 2.79 -19.11 -43.63
CA ILE A 171 3.78 -19.23 -42.55
C ILE A 171 4.75 -20.37 -42.85
N LEU A 172 4.25 -21.52 -43.30
CA LEU A 172 5.07 -22.67 -43.66
C LEU A 172 5.97 -22.38 -44.89
N ALA A 173 5.49 -21.60 -45.85
CA ALA A 173 6.29 -21.16 -46.99
C ALA A 173 7.38 -20.14 -46.60
N ALA A 174 7.10 -19.25 -45.64
CA ALA A 174 8.07 -18.29 -45.13
C ALA A 174 9.21 -18.97 -44.33
N ASP A 175 8.89 -20.02 -43.56
CA ASP A 175 9.89 -20.80 -42.82
C ASP A 175 10.72 -21.73 -43.72
N ALA A 176 10.18 -22.18 -44.86
CA ALA A 176 10.90 -23.03 -45.82
C ALA A 176 11.88 -22.26 -46.73
N GLY A 177 11.85 -20.92 -46.69
CA GLY A 177 12.68 -20.02 -47.51
C GLY A 177 13.87 -19.38 -46.77
N SER A 178 14.09 -19.69 -45.49
CA SER A 178 15.26 -19.28 -44.69
C SER A 178 16.24 -20.44 -44.48
#